data_AF-A0A086MQ79-F1
#
_entry.id   AF-A0A086MQ79-F1
#
_cell.length_a   1.000
_cell.length_b   1.000
_cell.length_c   1.000
_cell.angle_alpha   90.00
_cell.angle_beta   90.00
_cell.angle_gamma   90.00
#
_symmetry.space_group_name_H-M   'P 1'
#
loop_
_entity.id
_entity.type
_entity.pdbx_description
1 polymer ?
#
loop_
_entity_poly.entity_id
_entity_poly.type
_entity_poly.pdbx_seq_one_letter_code
_entity_poly.pdbx_strand_id
1 'polypeptide(L)' 'MSKRLPSPELSNVAIAIVIGSMLGILAATAYHLLHDHSQYAPAELVQHFIPELVAFAAGGALLSAIIAVVFNYMKRKR' A
#
# COMPACT_ATOMS: atom_id res chain seq x y z
N MET A 1 22.65 21.95 -13.21
CA MET A 1 21.37 21.95 -12.46
C MET A 1 21.52 21.03 -11.25
N SER A 2 21.58 21.59 -10.03
CA SER A 2 21.58 20.78 -8.79
C SER A 2 20.15 20.27 -8.54
N LYS A 3 19.94 18.94 -8.53
CA LYS A 3 18.67 18.35 -8.12
C LYS A 3 18.54 18.53 -6.60
N ARG A 4 17.65 19.42 -6.15
CA ARG A 4 17.34 19.53 -4.72
C ARG A 4 16.75 18.20 -4.27
N LEU A 5 17.39 17.57 -3.28
CA LEU A 5 16.87 16.35 -2.66
C LEU A 5 15.56 16.68 -1.92
N PRO A 6 14.58 15.78 -1.92
CA PRO A 6 13.34 15.97 -1.16
C PRO A 6 13.65 16.13 0.33
N SER A 7 12.87 16.95 1.03
CA SER A 7 12.99 17.09 2.48
C SER A 7 12.86 15.72 3.17
N PRO A 8 13.55 15.46 4.28
CA PRO A 8 13.51 14.17 4.97
C PRO A 8 12.09 13.65 5.26
N GLU A 9 11.14 14.54 5.54
CA GLU A 9 9.74 14.15 5.82
C GLU A 9 9.01 13.64 4.58
N LEU A 10 9.23 14.26 3.42
CA LEU A 10 8.71 13.77 2.15
C LEU A 10 9.33 12.43 1.78
N SER A 11 10.62 12.24 2.08
CA SER A 11 11.28 10.94 1.93
C SER A 11 10.64 9.86 2.83
N ASN A 12 10.37 10.19 4.09
CA ASN A 12 9.71 9.27 5.02
C ASN A 12 8.29 8.89 4.58
N VAL A 13 7.52 9.84 4.05
CA VAL A 13 6.18 9.56 3.50
C VAL A 13 6.29 8.66 2.26
N ALA A 14 7.24 8.90 1.37
CA ALA A 14 7.46 8.05 0.20
C ALA A 14 7.84 6.61 0.60
N ILE A 15 8.73 6.45 1.58
CA ILE A 15 9.08 5.13 2.13
C ILE A 15 7.85 4.45 2.75
N ALA A 16 7.06 5.19 3.53
CA ALA A 16 5.83 4.66 4.14
C ALA A 16 4.81 4.22 3.09
N ILE A 17 4.64 4.96 2.00
CA ILE A 17 3.80 4.57 0.85
C ILE A 17 4.25 3.23 0.29
N VAL A 18 5.55 3.06 0.02
CA VAL A 18 6.09 1.81 -0.54
C VAL A 18 5.85 0.64 0.41
N ILE A 19 6.15 0.81 1.70
CA ILE A 19 5.92 -0.22 2.72
C ILE A 19 4.43 -0.57 2.82
N GLY A 20 3.56 0.44 2.87
CA GLY A 20 2.11 0.26 2.93
C GLY A 20 1.57 -0.50 1.72
N SER A 21 2.03 -0.16 0.51
CA SER A 21 1.69 -0.90 -0.71
C SER A 21 2.13 -2.35 -0.64
N MET A 22 3.35 -2.63 -0.19
CA MET A 22 3.86 -4.00 -0.06
C MET A 22 3.04 -4.82 0.94
N LEU A 23 2.71 -4.24 2.09
CA LEU A 23 1.84 -4.89 3.08
C LEU A 23 0.43 -5.14 2.52
N GLY A 24 -0.11 -4.20 1.75
CA GLY A 24 -1.38 -4.36 1.05
C GLY A 24 -1.36 -5.53 0.07
N ILE A 25 -0.31 -5.64 -0.77
CA ILE A 25 -0.13 -6.76 -1.71
C ILE A 25 -0.11 -8.10 -0.97
N LEU A 26 0.66 -8.19 0.12
CA LEU A 26 0.72 -9.41 0.93
C LEU A 26 -0.63 -9.76 1.55
N ALA A 27 -1.34 -8.77 2.09
CA ALA A 27 -2.66 -8.96 2.66
C ALA A 27 -3.70 -9.40 1.62
N ALA A 28 -3.69 -8.81 0.42
CA ALA A 28 -4.56 -9.21 -0.68
C ALA A 28 -4.30 -10.66 -1.09
N THR A 29 -3.03 -11.02 -1.23
CA THR A 29 -2.61 -12.38 -1.59
C THR A 29 -3.05 -13.39 -0.52
N ALA A 30 -2.83 -13.08 0.75
CA ALA A 30 -3.26 -13.92 1.85
C ALA A 30 -4.80 -14.06 1.90
N TYR A 31 -5.53 -12.96 1.76
CA TYR A 31 -6.98 -12.96 1.70
C TYR A 31 -7.49 -13.82 0.54
N HIS A 32 -6.92 -13.65 -0.65
CA HIS A 32 -7.28 -14.42 -1.82
C HIS A 32 -7.00 -15.91 -1.65
N LEU A 33 -5.84 -16.30 -1.10
CA LEU A 33 -5.51 -17.71 -0.86
C LEU A 33 -6.40 -18.39 0.19
N LEU A 34 -6.97 -17.62 1.10
CA LEU A 34 -7.84 -18.11 2.17
C LEU A 34 -9.33 -18.10 1.77
N HIS A 35 -9.67 -17.45 0.67
CA HIS A 35 -11.05 -17.39 0.18
C HIS A 35 -11.40 -18.65 -0.61
N ASP A 36 -12.66 -19.10 -0.53
CA ASP A 36 -13.13 -20.20 -1.37
C ASP A 36 -13.34 -19.75 -2.81
N HIS A 37 -12.75 -20.51 -3.74
CA HIS A 37 -12.77 -20.26 -5.17
C HIS A 37 -13.56 -21.32 -5.95
N SER A 38 -14.31 -22.17 -5.26
CA SER A 38 -15.11 -23.25 -5.86
C SER A 38 -16.06 -22.79 -6.98
N GLN A 39 -16.43 -21.52 -6.99
CA GLN A 39 -17.34 -20.88 -7.94
C GLN A 39 -16.68 -20.28 -9.19
N TYR A 40 -15.34 -20.24 -9.28
CA TYR A 40 -14.63 -19.57 -10.38
C TYR A 40 -13.86 -20.54 -11.27
N ALA A 41 -13.90 -20.31 -12.59
CA ALA A 41 -13.00 -20.99 -13.50
C ALA A 41 -11.56 -20.44 -13.36
N PRO A 42 -10.50 -21.21 -13.71
CA PRO A 42 -9.11 -20.76 -13.55
C PRO A 42 -8.77 -19.42 -14.22
N ALA A 43 -9.39 -19.12 -15.36
CA ALA A 43 -9.20 -17.85 -16.06
C ALA A 43 -9.88 -16.66 -15.36
N GLU A 44 -10.99 -16.91 -14.66
CA GLU A 44 -11.76 -15.92 -13.92
C GLU A 44 -11.09 -15.57 -12.59
N LEU A 45 -10.31 -16.50 -12.02
CA LEU A 45 -9.55 -16.31 -10.77
C LEU A 45 -8.64 -15.07 -10.84
N VAL A 46 -7.88 -14.96 -11.93
CA VAL A 46 -6.94 -13.84 -12.14
C VAL A 46 -7.69 -12.53 -12.32
N GLN A 47 -8.78 -12.55 -13.09
CA GLN A 47 -9.60 -11.36 -13.32
C GLN A 47 -10.28 -10.86 -12.04
N HIS A 48 -10.66 -11.78 -11.16
CA HIS A 48 -11.24 -11.46 -9.86
C HIS A 48 -10.19 -10.94 -8.87
N PHE A 49 -8.98 -11.49 -8.88
CA PHE A 49 -7.92 -11.11 -7.95
C PHE A 49 -7.30 -9.73 -8.23
N ILE A 50 -7.10 -9.37 -9.50
CA ILE A 50 -6.38 -8.13 -9.89
C ILE A 50 -7.01 -6.87 -9.26
N PRO A 51 -8.34 -6.65 -9.33
CA PRO A 51 -8.98 -5.50 -8.70
C PRO A 51 -8.78 -5.45 -7.18
N GLU A 52 -8.90 -6.59 -6.49
CA GLU A 52 -8.67 -6.66 -5.04
C GLU A 52 -7.23 -6.34 -4.69
N LEU A 53 -6.27 -6.91 -5.44
CA LEU A 53 -4.84 -6.63 -5.27
C LEU A 53 -4.54 -5.13 -5.39
N VAL A 54 -5.09 -4.47 -6.42
CA VAL A 54 -4.93 -3.03 -6.62
C VAL A 54 -5.56 -2.24 -5.47
N ALA A 55 -6.76 -2.62 -5.03
CA ALA A 55 -7.46 -1.94 -3.95
C ALA A 55 -6.70 -2.02 -2.63
N PHE A 56 -6.21 -3.20 -2.26
CA PHE A 56 -5.41 -3.41 -1.05
C PHE A 56 -4.06 -2.70 -1.13
N ALA A 57 -3.37 -2.76 -2.26
CA ALA A 57 -2.11 -2.04 -2.46
C ALA A 57 -2.30 -0.53 -2.30
N ALA A 58 -3.28 0.05 -3.01
CA ALA A 58 -3.57 1.48 -2.93
C ALA A 58 -4.06 1.91 -1.54
N GLY A 59 -4.92 1.11 -0.90
CA GLY A 59 -5.41 1.36 0.44
C GLY A 59 -4.30 1.31 1.49
N GLY A 60 -3.42 0.31 1.41
CA GLY A 60 -2.24 0.20 2.28
C GLY A 60 -1.30 1.39 2.11
N ALA A 61 -1.02 1.78 0.87
CA ALA A 61 -0.20 2.94 0.55
C ALA A 61 -0.76 4.24 1.17
N LEU A 62 -2.06 4.47 0.98
CA LEU A 62 -2.76 5.65 1.49
C LEU A 62 -2.75 5.69 3.02
N LEU A 63 -3.07 4.57 3.67
CA LEU A 63 -3.09 4.49 5.13
C LEU A 63 -1.71 4.77 5.73
N SER A 64 -0.66 4.14 5.19
CA SER A 64 0.71 4.37 5.65
C SER A 64 1.18 5.80 5.38
N ALA A 65 0.79 6.41 4.24
CA ALA A 65 1.07 7.81 3.96
C ALA A 65 0.45 8.75 5.00
N ILE A 66 -0.82 8.54 5.33
CA ILE A 66 -1.54 9.32 6.34
C ILE A 66 -0.83 9.20 7.70
N ILE A 67 -0.49 7.98 8.12
CA ILE A 67 0.23 7.73 9.37
C ILE A 67 1.57 8.48 9.38
N ALA A 68 2.35 8.42 8.30
CA ALA A 68 3.63 9.11 8.21
C ALA A 68 3.48 10.64 8.26
N VAL A 69 2.47 11.21 7.60
CA VAL A 69 2.17 12.64 7.65
C VAL A 69 1.80 13.07 9.07
N VAL A 70 0.93 12.32 9.74
CA VAL A 70 0.54 12.60 11.14
C VAL A 70 1.76 12.52 12.06
N PHE A 71 2.59 11.49 11.91
CA PHE A 71 3.80 11.32 12.72
C PHE A 71 4.79 12.48 12.53
N ASN A 72 5.03 12.88 11.28
CA ASN A 72 5.88 14.03 10.96
C ASN A 72 5.32 15.33 11.57
N TYR A 73 4.01 15.54 11.50
CA TYR A 73 3.35 16.70 12.12
C TYR A 73 3.50 16.72 13.65
N MET A 74 3.29 15.57 14.30
CA MET A 74 3.49 15.44 15.75
C MET A 74 4.95 15.67 16.16
N LYS A 75 5.91 15.18 15.37
CA LYS A 75 7.34 15.36 15.62
C LYS A 75 7.76 16.84 15.51
N ARG A 76 7.20 17.59 14.57
CA ARG A 76 7.46 19.04 14.42
C ARG A 76 6.88 19.89 15.55
N LYS A 77 5.84 19.41 16.23
CA LYS A 77 5.20 20.09 17.37
C LYS A 77 5.92 19.89 18.70
N ARG A 78 6.77 18.88 18.80
CA ARG A 78 7.64 18.65 19.96
C ARG A 78 8.96 19.38 19.77
#